data_AF-A0A959NXL5-F1
#
_entry.id   AF-A0A959NXL5-F1
#
_cell.length_a   1.000
_cell.length_b   1.000
_cell.length_c   1.000
_cell.angle_alpha   90.00
_cell.angle_beta   90.00
_cell.angle_gamma   90.00
#
_symmetry.space_group_name_H-M   'P 1'
#
loop_
_entity.id
_entity.type
_entity.pdbx_description
1 polymer ?
#
loop_
_entity_poly.entity_id
_entity_poly.type
_entity_poly.pdbx_seq_one_letter_code
_entity_poly.pdbx_strand_id
1 'polypeptide(L)'
;VSQCQGENVNFMMSGSELDFMVGKSNITHIDNVPLLKVQYNISMFTHKFIKRFFDLVLSTFLIIFVFPFGWLYSKISNQTSEFVKMIVQLPIVFIGRKSFVGPKNQNYYEELFLGKLGITGFWFIDNLEDADLEENNRINLFYAKNQNIWLDLEILGKTFAKMF
;
A
#
# COMPACT_ATOMS: atom_id res chain seq x y z
N VAL A 1 -49.49 31.52 6.04
CA VAL A 1 -48.56 32.37 5.27
C VAL A 1 -49.21 33.70 4.86
N SER A 2 -50.43 33.71 4.29
CA SER A 2 -51.12 34.95 3.88
C SER A 2 -51.40 35.96 5.02
N GLN A 3 -51.61 35.51 6.26
CA GLN A 3 -51.88 36.40 7.41
C GLN A 3 -50.64 37.09 8.03
N CYS A 4 -49.43 36.87 7.51
CA CYS A 4 -48.20 37.40 8.10
C CYS A 4 -47.39 38.29 7.13
N GLN A 5 -48.02 38.79 6.06
CA GLN A 5 -47.39 39.76 5.16
C GLN A 5 -47.33 41.14 5.83
N GLY A 6 -46.16 41.49 6.35
CA GLY A 6 -45.89 42.82 6.94
C GLY A 6 -44.92 42.81 8.12
N GLU A 7 -44.70 41.64 8.73
CA GLU A 7 -43.74 41.46 9.82
C GLU A 7 -42.44 40.83 9.30
N ASN A 8 -41.29 41.22 9.87
CA ASN A 8 -39.96 40.79 9.42
C ASN A 8 -39.63 39.37 9.94
N VAL A 9 -40.44 38.40 9.53
CA VAL A 9 -40.35 37.00 9.98
C VAL A 9 -40.09 36.07 8.81
N ASN A 10 -39.04 35.25 8.95
CA ASN A 10 -38.65 34.24 7.96
C ASN A 10 -39.53 32.99 8.09
N PHE A 11 -40.24 32.65 7.03
CA PHE A 11 -41.01 31.41 6.95
C PHE A 11 -40.13 30.27 6.43
N MET A 12 -40.05 29.19 7.20
CA MET A 12 -39.42 27.93 6.79
C MET A 12 -40.49 26.85 6.74
N MET A 13 -40.55 26.13 5.61
CA MET A 13 -41.58 25.13 5.32
C MET A 13 -40.93 23.75 5.37
N SER A 14 -41.39 22.88 6.26
CA SER A 14 -40.95 21.48 6.31
C SER A 14 -41.89 20.65 5.44
N GLY A 15 -41.40 20.15 4.31
CA GLY A 15 -42.10 19.14 3.53
C GLY A 15 -42.07 17.81 4.27
N SER A 16 -43.23 17.17 4.45
CA SER A 16 -43.28 15.74 4.74
C SER A 16 -42.94 15.03 3.43
N GLU A 17 -41.77 14.38 3.41
CA GLU A 17 -41.16 13.66 2.27
C GLU A 17 -40.29 14.52 1.33
N LEU A 18 -39.03 14.74 1.75
CA LEU A 18 -37.79 14.40 1.01
C LEU A 18 -36.59 15.16 1.61
N ASP A 19 -36.27 14.90 2.87
CA ASP A 19 -34.96 15.24 3.45
C ASP A 19 -34.05 14.01 3.38
N PHE A 20 -33.54 13.72 2.19
CA PHE A 20 -32.32 12.92 2.06
C PHE A 20 -31.17 13.86 1.71
N MET A 21 -30.43 14.27 2.75
CA MET A 21 -29.07 14.87 2.83
C MET A 21 -29.11 15.99 3.87
N VAL A 22 -28.27 16.02 4.90
CA VAL A 22 -26.81 16.17 4.80
C VAL A 22 -26.15 15.53 6.03
N GLY A 23 -25.40 14.46 5.85
CA GLY A 23 -24.69 13.82 6.96
C GLY A 23 -23.81 12.65 6.53
N LYS A 24 -22.63 12.97 5.99
CA LYS A 24 -21.52 12.06 5.65
C LYS A 24 -21.81 10.96 4.61
N SER A 25 -21.06 11.09 3.51
CA SER A 25 -20.70 10.06 2.54
C SER A 25 -21.51 10.14 1.24
N ASN A 26 -20.86 10.64 0.19
CA ASN A 26 -21.15 10.23 -1.18
C ASN A 26 -21.07 8.69 -1.20
N ILE A 27 -22.21 8.01 -1.15
CA ILE A 27 -22.26 6.57 -1.36
C ILE A 27 -22.46 6.38 -2.87
N THR A 28 -21.37 6.46 -3.61
CA THR A 28 -21.29 5.87 -4.94
C THR A 28 -21.26 4.36 -4.73
N HIS A 29 -22.41 3.71 -4.89
CA HIS A 29 -22.45 2.26 -5.01
C HIS A 29 -21.93 1.89 -6.40
N ILE A 30 -20.72 1.33 -6.46
CA ILE A 30 -20.29 0.48 -7.57
C ILE A 30 -19.86 -0.84 -6.91
N ASP A 31 -20.58 -1.91 -7.24
CA ASP A 31 -20.28 -3.32 -6.90
C ASP A 31 -20.10 -3.69 -5.42
N ASN A 32 -21.18 -3.64 -4.63
CA ASN A 32 -21.36 -4.38 -3.35
C ASN A 32 -20.31 -4.21 -2.23
N VAL A 33 -19.33 -3.32 -2.36
CA VAL A 33 -18.40 -3.01 -1.26
C VAL A 33 -18.74 -1.62 -0.72
N PRO A 34 -19.04 -1.47 0.59
CA PRO A 34 -19.19 -0.15 1.17
C PRO A 34 -17.85 0.56 1.04
N LEU A 35 -17.79 1.58 0.18
CA LEU A 35 -16.71 2.55 0.14
C LEU A 35 -16.77 3.41 1.42
N LEU A 36 -16.48 2.79 2.56
CA LEU A 36 -15.72 3.47 3.60
C LEU A 36 -14.52 4.04 2.84
N LYS A 37 -14.34 5.35 2.86
CA LYS A 37 -13.09 5.98 2.41
C LYS A 37 -11.99 5.44 3.33
N VAL A 38 -11.49 4.25 3.05
CA VAL A 38 -10.38 3.65 3.77
C VAL A 38 -9.20 4.51 3.38
N GLN A 39 -8.89 5.48 4.25
CA GLN A 39 -7.65 6.21 4.15
C GLN A 39 -6.55 5.19 4.44
N TYR A 40 -6.02 4.58 3.38
CA TYR A 40 -4.88 3.69 3.51
C TYR A 40 -3.69 4.50 4.00
N ASN A 41 -2.98 4.02 5.01
CA ASN A 41 -1.77 4.68 5.50
C ASN A 41 -0.79 4.88 4.35
N ILE A 42 -0.64 3.89 3.47
CA ILE A 42 0.27 3.97 2.32
C ILE A 42 -0.12 5.04 1.29
N SER A 43 -1.37 5.50 1.30
CA SER A 43 -1.86 6.55 0.41
C SER A 43 -1.60 7.95 0.95
N MET A 44 -1.39 8.09 2.27
CA MET A 44 -1.05 9.37 2.88
C MET A 44 0.34 9.86 2.44
N PHE A 45 0.44 11.15 2.10
CA PHE A 45 1.67 11.74 1.60
C PHE A 45 2.84 11.57 2.58
N THR A 46 2.61 11.82 3.88
CA THR A 46 3.63 11.68 4.93
C THR A 46 4.19 10.25 4.99
N HIS A 47 3.32 9.24 4.94
CA HIS A 47 3.75 7.84 4.95
C HIS A 47 4.50 7.47 3.67
N LYS A 48 4.04 7.93 2.50
CA LYS A 48 4.79 7.74 1.23
C LYS A 48 6.19 8.34 1.29
N PHE A 49 6.30 9.54 1.84
CA PHE A 49 7.58 10.22 2.00
C PHE A 49 8.51 9.48 2.96
N ILE A 50 8.00 9.14 4.16
CA ILE A 50 8.74 8.37 5.17
C ILE A 50 9.20 7.03 4.60
N LYS A 51 8.31 6.32 3.89
CA LYS A 51 8.61 5.05 3.24
C LYS A 51 9.71 5.20 2.19
N ARG A 52 9.62 6.23 1.34
CA ARG A 52 10.65 6.50 0.32
C ARG A 52 11.99 6.84 0.95
N PHE A 53 12.00 7.63 2.02
CA PHE A 53 13.21 7.96 2.75
C PHE A 53 13.85 6.69 3.34
N PHE A 54 13.05 5.84 3.99
CA PHE A 54 13.48 4.55 4.51
C PHE A 54 14.09 3.66 3.41
N ASP A 55 13.42 3.52 2.26
CA ASP A 55 13.92 2.72 1.15
C ASP A 55 15.24 3.27 0.58
N LEU A 56 15.41 4.59 0.52
CA LEU A 56 16.65 5.22 0.04
C LEU A 56 17.81 5.01 1.00
N VAL A 57 17.61 5.22 2.29
CA VAL A 57 18.65 5.02 3.31
C VAL A 57 19.09 3.56 3.34
N LEU A 58 18.13 2.63 3.39
CA LEU A 58 18.43 1.20 3.46
C LEU A 58 19.08 0.68 2.16
N SER A 59 18.61 1.11 0.99
CA SER A 59 19.20 0.69 -0.29
C SER A 59 20.61 1.23 -0.48
N THR A 60 20.87 2.49 -0.12
CA THR A 60 22.22 3.07 -0.20
C THR A 60 23.19 2.29 0.66
N PHE A 61 22.81 1.99 1.91
CA PHE A 61 23.62 1.20 2.82
C PHE A 61 23.91 -0.20 2.25
N LEU A 62 22.87 -0.93 1.82
CA LEU A 62 23.04 -2.29 1.28
C LEU A 62 23.82 -2.31 -0.04
N ILE A 63 23.71 -1.28 -0.88
CA ILE A 63 24.48 -1.20 -2.13
C ILE A 63 25.98 -1.04 -1.84
N ILE A 64 26.35 -0.20 -0.88
CA ILE A 64 27.77 0.01 -0.56
C ILE A 64 28.39 -1.27 0.02
N PHE A 65 27.68 -1.93 0.94
CA PHE A 65 28.25 -3.04 1.70
C PHE A 65 28.00 -4.43 1.10
N VAL A 66 26.85 -4.67 0.48
CA VAL A 66 26.39 -6.03 0.11
C VAL A 66 26.42 -6.25 -1.41
N PHE A 67 26.11 -5.23 -2.20
CA PHE A 67 26.09 -5.36 -3.67
C PHE A 67 27.41 -5.82 -4.30
N PRO A 68 28.61 -5.31 -3.94
CA PRO A 68 29.85 -5.78 -4.57
C PRO A 68 30.09 -7.28 -4.36
N PHE A 69 29.76 -7.80 -3.18
CA PHE A 69 29.88 -9.22 -2.86
C PHE A 69 28.79 -10.06 -3.52
N GLY A 70 27.54 -9.59 -3.54
CA GLY A 70 26.44 -10.30 -4.17
C GLY A 70 26.58 -10.42 -5.69
N TRP A 71 27.05 -9.36 -6.35
CA TRP A 71 27.35 -9.39 -7.78
C TRP A 71 28.49 -10.36 -8.11
N LEU A 72 29.56 -10.35 -7.31
CA LEU A 72 30.67 -11.30 -7.44
C LEU A 72 30.18 -12.75 -7.27
N TYR A 73 29.36 -13.00 -6.24
CA TYR A 73 28.81 -14.32 -5.98
C TYR A 73 27.90 -14.80 -7.12
N SER A 74 27.05 -13.92 -7.65
CA SER A 74 26.20 -14.21 -8.81
C SER A 74 26.99 -14.55 -10.08
N LYS A 75 28.21 -14.03 -10.22
CA LYS A 75 29.09 -14.33 -11.36
C LYS A 75 29.78 -15.68 -11.24
N ILE A 76 29.98 -16.17 -10.00
CA ILE A 76 30.68 -17.42 -9.70
C ILE A 76 29.72 -18.60 -9.58
N SER A 77 28.51 -18.39 -9.07
CA SER A 77 27.53 -19.45 -8.80
C SER A 77 26.48 -19.58 -9.90
N ASN A 78 26.25 -20.81 -10.38
CA ASN A 78 25.13 -21.16 -11.27
C ASN A 78 23.79 -21.37 -10.53
N GLN A 79 23.79 -21.34 -9.19
CA GLN A 79 22.57 -21.38 -8.37
C GLN A 79 22.25 -19.98 -7.87
N THR A 80 21.06 -19.47 -8.22
CA THR A 80 20.55 -18.17 -7.77
C THR A 80 19.70 -18.35 -6.51
N SER A 81 20.29 -18.17 -5.33
CA SER A 81 19.50 -18.10 -4.09
C SER A 81 18.54 -16.91 -4.12
N GLU A 82 17.43 -16.99 -3.39
CA GLU A 82 16.47 -15.87 -3.26
C GLU A 82 17.15 -14.60 -2.74
N PHE A 83 18.15 -14.75 -1.88
CA PHE A 83 18.98 -13.66 -1.38
C PHE A 83 19.76 -12.93 -2.49
N VAL A 84 20.38 -13.67 -3.43
CA VAL A 84 21.08 -13.07 -4.58
C VAL A 84 20.10 -12.32 -5.48
N LYS A 85 18.90 -12.89 -5.73
CA LYS A 85 17.83 -12.21 -6.49
C LYS A 85 17.41 -10.89 -5.82
N MET A 86 17.35 -10.86 -4.49
CA MET A 86 17.07 -9.63 -3.75
C MET A 86 18.19 -8.59 -3.91
N ILE A 87 19.46 -9.00 -3.81
CA ILE A 87 20.61 -8.08 -3.96
C ILE A 87 20.65 -7.44 -5.34
N VAL A 88 20.43 -8.22 -6.41
CA VAL A 88 20.43 -7.72 -7.79
C VAL A 88 19.34 -6.65 -8.01
N GLN A 89 18.25 -6.69 -7.23
CA GLN A 89 17.16 -5.72 -7.33
C GLN A 89 17.37 -4.43 -6.52
N LEU A 90 18.39 -4.35 -5.65
CA LEU A 90 18.66 -3.16 -4.83
C LEU A 90 18.82 -1.86 -5.64
N PRO A 91 19.53 -1.83 -6.79
CA PRO A 91 19.63 -0.60 -7.59
C PRO A 91 18.27 -0.08 -8.08
N ILE A 92 17.30 -0.97 -8.33
CA ILE A 92 15.95 -0.59 -8.78
C ILE A 92 15.18 0.11 -7.67
N VAL A 93 15.40 -0.30 -6.41
CA VAL A 93 14.83 0.37 -5.23
C VAL A 93 15.48 1.73 -5.01
N PHE A 94 16.79 1.85 -5.20
CA PHE A 94 17.49 3.13 -5.15
C PHE A 94 16.93 4.13 -6.18
N ILE A 95 16.77 3.70 -7.45
CA ILE A 95 16.12 4.49 -8.52
C ILE A 95 14.67 4.86 -8.15
N GLY A 96 14.00 4.03 -7.34
CA GLY A 96 12.67 4.30 -6.81
C GLY A 96 11.51 3.76 -7.61
N ARG A 97 11.79 2.81 -8.52
CA ARG A 97 10.75 2.05 -9.23
C ARG A 97 10.13 0.98 -8.34
N LYS A 98 10.91 0.39 -7.43
CA LYS A 98 10.47 -0.56 -6.42
C LYS A 98 10.69 -0.03 -4.99
N SER A 99 10.05 -0.69 -4.05
CA SER A 99 10.24 -0.57 -2.60
C SER A 99 10.87 -1.87 -2.09
N PHE A 100 11.46 -1.86 -0.90
CA PHE A 100 11.85 -3.11 -0.24
C PHE A 100 10.64 -3.99 0.06
N VAL A 101 9.60 -3.39 0.64
CA VAL A 101 8.39 -4.07 1.08
C VAL A 101 7.19 -3.54 0.30
N GLY A 102 6.41 -4.44 -0.30
CA GLY A 102 5.23 -4.10 -1.07
C GLY A 102 4.62 -5.28 -1.82
N PRO A 103 3.55 -5.03 -2.59
CA PRO A 103 2.90 -6.05 -3.40
C PRO A 103 3.84 -6.61 -4.48
N LYS A 104 3.64 -7.89 -4.85
CA LYS A 104 4.40 -8.60 -5.90
C LYS A 104 4.08 -8.04 -7.28
N ASN A 105 2.79 -7.88 -7.57
CA ASN A 105 2.24 -7.43 -8.85
C ASN A 105 1.38 -6.19 -8.64
N GLN A 106 1.15 -5.43 -9.70
CA GLN A 106 0.13 -4.37 -9.67
C GLN A 106 -1.24 -5.04 -9.56
N ASN A 107 -2.06 -4.58 -8.62
CA ASN A 107 -3.31 -5.25 -8.27
C ASN A 107 -4.37 -5.09 -9.37
N TYR A 108 -5.33 -6.00 -9.32
CA TYR A 108 -6.51 -6.04 -10.19
C TYR A 108 -7.46 -4.86 -9.98
N TYR A 109 -7.50 -4.28 -8.77
CA TYR A 109 -8.23 -3.05 -8.50
C TYR A 109 -7.44 -1.86 -9.06
N GLU A 110 -7.61 -1.58 -10.35
CA GLU A 110 -6.90 -0.52 -11.10
C GLU A 110 -6.97 0.85 -10.43
N GLU A 111 -8.00 1.09 -9.61
CA GLU A 111 -8.24 2.36 -8.93
C GLU A 111 -7.57 2.49 -7.55
N LEU A 112 -7.04 1.40 -6.96
CA LEU A 112 -6.50 1.41 -5.60
C LEU A 112 -4.97 1.41 -5.57
N PHE A 113 -4.40 2.52 -5.09
CA PHE A 113 -2.96 2.59 -4.81
C PHE A 113 -2.62 1.81 -3.52
N LEU A 114 -2.10 0.60 -3.65
CA LEU A 114 -1.66 -0.26 -2.54
C LEU A 114 -0.15 -0.19 -2.28
N GLY A 115 0.53 0.80 -2.84
CA GLY A 115 1.97 0.99 -2.73
C GLY A 115 2.76 0.65 -3.99
N LYS A 116 4.06 0.93 -3.95
CA LYS A 116 5.00 0.51 -5.00
C LYS A 116 5.28 -0.99 -4.90
N LEU A 117 5.63 -1.61 -6.02
CA LEU A 117 6.05 -3.01 -6.06
C LEU A 117 7.20 -3.26 -5.09
N GLY A 118 7.07 -4.32 -4.29
CA GLY A 118 8.09 -4.75 -3.33
C GLY A 118 9.12 -5.68 -3.96
N ILE A 119 10.34 -5.71 -3.41
CA ILE A 119 11.23 -6.86 -3.60
C ILE A 119 10.73 -8.03 -2.74
N THR A 120 10.26 -7.73 -1.53
CA THR A 120 9.58 -8.65 -0.62
C THR A 120 8.21 -8.08 -0.21
N GLY A 121 7.43 -8.87 0.51
CA GLY A 121 6.14 -8.52 1.09
C GLY A 121 5.58 -9.71 1.86
N PHE A 122 4.37 -9.57 2.38
CA PHE A 122 3.68 -10.69 3.02
C PHE A 122 3.49 -11.88 2.09
N TRP A 123 3.24 -11.64 0.79
CA TRP A 123 3.21 -12.68 -0.24
C TRP A 123 4.48 -13.54 -0.26
N PHE A 124 5.64 -12.97 0.08
CA PHE A 124 6.88 -13.71 0.16
C PHE A 124 7.00 -14.51 1.46
N ILE A 125 6.39 -14.06 2.57
CA ILE A 125 6.47 -14.75 3.87
C ILE A 125 5.52 -15.93 3.90
N ASP A 126 4.25 -15.70 3.57
CA ASP A 126 3.14 -16.63 3.83
C ASP A 126 3.10 -17.83 2.87
N ASN A 127 4.08 -17.99 1.96
CA ASN A 127 4.14 -19.07 0.95
C ASN A 127 2.86 -19.16 0.12
N LEU A 128 2.19 -18.04 -0.14
CA LEU A 128 0.98 -18.05 -0.96
C LEU A 128 1.32 -18.59 -2.35
N GLU A 129 0.56 -19.61 -2.77
CA GLU A 129 0.63 -20.09 -4.14
C GLU A 129 0.21 -18.95 -5.08
N ASP A 130 0.88 -18.84 -6.22
CA ASP A 130 0.61 -17.78 -7.19
C ASP A 130 -0.83 -17.87 -7.76
N ALA A 131 -1.53 -18.98 -7.55
CA ALA A 131 -2.92 -19.20 -7.94
C ALA A 131 -3.94 -18.46 -7.05
N ASP A 132 -3.62 -18.18 -5.79
CA ASP A 132 -4.55 -17.60 -4.81
C ASP A 132 -4.55 -16.06 -4.88
N LEU A 133 -5.07 -15.54 -5.99
CA LEU A 133 -5.11 -14.10 -6.27
C LEU A 133 -5.95 -13.32 -5.25
N GLU A 134 -7.05 -13.90 -4.77
CA GLU A 134 -7.92 -13.25 -3.79
C GLU A 134 -7.23 -13.05 -2.44
N GLU A 135 -6.51 -14.08 -1.97
CA GLU A 135 -5.77 -14.01 -0.72
C GLU A 135 -4.61 -13.01 -0.80
N ASN A 136 -3.86 -13.02 -1.91
CA ASN A 136 -2.84 -12.01 -2.19
C ASN A 136 -3.40 -10.58 -2.14
N ASN A 137 -4.58 -10.36 -2.73
CA ASN A 137 -5.24 -9.04 -2.70
C ASN A 137 -5.63 -8.63 -1.28
N ARG A 138 -6.20 -9.54 -0.49
CA ARG A 138 -6.57 -9.29 0.91
C ARG A 138 -5.36 -8.90 1.76
N ILE A 139 -4.24 -9.58 1.58
CA ILE A 139 -2.99 -9.28 2.28
C ILE A 139 -2.39 -7.94 1.82
N ASN A 140 -2.40 -7.66 0.51
CA ASN A 140 -1.95 -6.37 -0.02
C ASN A 140 -2.78 -5.20 0.54
N LEU A 141 -4.10 -5.39 0.66
CA LEU A 141 -5.01 -4.43 1.30
C LEU A 141 -4.69 -4.25 2.80
N PHE A 142 -4.44 -5.34 3.51
CA PHE A 142 -4.05 -5.31 4.92
C PHE A 142 -2.76 -4.52 5.13
N TYR A 143 -1.73 -4.78 4.32
CA TYR A 143 -0.47 -4.04 4.36
C TYR A 143 -0.68 -2.56 4.05
N ALA A 144 -1.38 -2.23 2.96
CA ALA A 144 -1.62 -0.85 2.56
C ALA A 144 -2.35 -0.04 3.65
N LYS A 145 -3.30 -0.68 4.36
CA LYS A 145 -4.06 -0.08 5.44
C LYS A 145 -3.20 0.20 6.68
N ASN A 146 -2.32 -0.73 7.05
CA ASN A 146 -1.57 -0.67 8.31
C ASN A 146 -0.10 -0.26 8.13
N GLN A 147 0.28 0.20 6.94
CA GLN A 147 1.67 0.49 6.61
C GLN A 147 2.32 1.46 7.62
N ASN A 148 3.44 1.02 8.21
CA ASN A 148 4.35 1.82 9.02
C ASN A 148 5.77 1.22 8.92
N ILE A 149 6.79 1.94 9.37
CA ILE A 149 8.20 1.47 9.29
C ILE A 149 8.42 0.18 10.11
N TRP A 150 7.74 0.02 11.24
CA TRP A 150 7.90 -1.15 12.10
C TRP A 150 7.41 -2.43 11.42
N LEU A 151 6.27 -2.36 10.73
CA LEU A 151 5.72 -3.46 9.94
C LEU A 151 6.67 -3.82 8.80
N ASP A 152 7.24 -2.82 8.13
CA ASP A 152 8.24 -3.06 7.08
C ASP A 152 9.48 -3.79 7.64
N LEU A 153 9.97 -3.39 8.82
CA LEU A 153 11.09 -4.05 9.50
C LEU A 153 10.75 -5.49 9.90
N GLU A 154 9.55 -5.73 10.41
CA GLU A 154 9.06 -7.07 10.75
C GLU A 154 9.04 -7.98 9.51
N ILE A 155 8.48 -7.48 8.40
CA ILE A 155 8.42 -8.22 7.14
C ILE A 155 9.83 -8.50 6.61
N LEU A 156 10.74 -7.53 6.69
CA LEU A 156 12.14 -7.74 6.29
C LEU A 156 12.83 -8.78 7.17
N GLY A 157 12.65 -8.73 8.49
CA GLY A 157 13.20 -9.71 9.42
C GLY A 157 12.71 -11.14 9.13
N LYS A 158 11.41 -11.31 8.91
CA LYS A 158 10.81 -12.60 8.51
C LYS A 158 11.31 -13.06 7.14
N THR A 159 11.51 -12.14 6.20
CA THR A 159 12.08 -12.43 4.87
C THR A 159 13.50 -12.97 4.99
N PHE A 160 14.36 -12.32 5.78
CA PHE A 160 15.73 -12.79 6.02
C PHE A 160 15.71 -14.18 6.67
N ALA A 161 14.88 -14.39 7.70
CA ALA A 161 14.77 -15.69 8.38
C ALA A 161 14.30 -16.81 7.45
N LYS A 162 13.55 -16.50 6.39
CA LYS A 162 13.10 -17.46 5.37
C LYS A 162 14.16 -17.76 4.31
N MET A 163 15.08 -16.83 4.06
CA MET A 163 16.13 -16.96 3.04
C MET A 163 17.35 -17.76 3.52
N PHE A 164 17.50 -17.94 4.83
CA PHE A 164 18.56 -18.72 5.48
C PHE A 164 18.00 -20.03 6.05
#